data_AF-A0A4Q8L2I9-F1
#
_entry.id   AF-A0A4Q8L2I9-F1
#
_cell.length_a   1.000
_cell.length_b   1.000
_cell.length_c   1.000
_cell.angle_alpha   90.00
_cell.angle_beta   90.00
_cell.angle_gamma   90.00
#
_symmetry.space_group_name_H-M   'P 1'
#
loop_
_entity.id
_entity.type
_entity.pdbx_description
1 polymer ?
#
loop_
_entity_poly.entity_id
_entity_poly.type
_entity_poly.pdbx_seq_one_letter_code
_entity_poly.pdbx_strand_id
1 'polypeptide(L)'
;MNETIDLMLNHSSVRRFTEEPLVAEDLETIIAAGRAASSWKNFQSYSIVVVQTEAKKQALYDLVPQPAILQAQAILVFVGDHNRASKAAELHGSDFDAKGPENLLISSVDASLAGQNTLLAAESLGYGGVFIGLIRHKALAIAELFNLPDYTYPIFCIALGRPAQHHPVKPRLAKEAIVFHEEYVEQGVEAIESYDLVQTEYAGARQTETWSERMVAQFGQAEQPETKSILEKNKLL
;
A
#
# COMPACT_ATOMS: atom_id res chain seq x y z
N MET A 1 -1.03 23.53 -15.44
CA MET A 1 -0.77 22.16 -14.96
C MET A 1 -1.44 21.21 -15.95
N ASN A 2 -0.94 19.99 -16.11
CA ASN A 2 -1.63 19.01 -16.98
C ASN A 2 -2.51 18.10 -16.11
N GLU A 3 -3.41 17.37 -16.77
CA GLU A 3 -4.40 16.51 -16.11
C GLU A 3 -3.76 15.49 -15.15
N THR A 4 -2.64 14.88 -15.54
CA THR A 4 -1.95 13.90 -14.70
C THR A 4 -1.40 14.51 -13.40
N ILE A 5 -0.76 15.68 -13.49
CA ILE A 5 -0.23 16.37 -12.30
C ILE A 5 -1.38 16.89 -11.44
N ASP A 6 -2.43 17.44 -12.05
CA ASP A 6 -3.62 17.88 -11.35
C ASP A 6 -4.27 16.72 -10.58
N LEU A 7 -4.40 15.54 -11.19
CA LEU A 7 -4.90 14.32 -10.55
C LEU A 7 -4.05 13.95 -9.32
N MET A 8 -2.73 13.87 -9.49
CA MET A 8 -1.79 13.49 -8.40
C MET A 8 -1.88 14.45 -7.21
N LEU A 9 -2.00 15.75 -7.45
CA LEU A 9 -2.06 16.77 -6.40
C LEU A 9 -3.42 16.81 -5.69
N ASN A 10 -4.49 16.32 -6.33
CA ASN A 10 -5.83 16.24 -5.76
C ASN A 10 -6.12 14.92 -5.04
N HIS A 11 -5.12 14.04 -4.87
CA HIS A 11 -5.29 12.75 -4.21
C HIS A 11 -5.86 12.88 -2.79
N SER A 12 -6.92 12.09 -2.53
CA SER A 12 -7.41 11.82 -1.18
C SER A 12 -7.87 10.38 -1.07
N SER A 13 -7.43 9.64 -0.03
CA SER A 13 -7.83 8.23 0.07
C SER A 13 -9.32 8.08 0.41
N VAL A 14 -10.02 7.29 -0.39
CA VAL A 14 -11.45 7.01 -0.24
C VAL A 14 -11.65 5.74 0.58
N ARG A 15 -12.43 5.85 1.66
CA ARG A 15 -12.68 4.76 2.63
C ARG A 15 -14.15 4.37 2.76
N ARG A 16 -15.01 4.95 1.93
CA ARG A 16 -16.43 4.62 1.81
C ARG A 16 -16.79 4.61 0.33
N PHE A 17 -17.42 3.55 -0.12
CA PHE A 17 -17.73 3.32 -1.52
C PHE A 17 -19.23 3.13 -1.71
N THR A 18 -19.73 3.47 -2.89
CA THR A 18 -21.10 3.13 -3.30
C THR A 18 -21.19 1.66 -3.70
N GLU A 19 -22.41 1.17 -3.93
CA GLU A 19 -22.67 -0.18 -4.45
C GLU A 19 -22.49 -0.30 -5.98
N GLU A 20 -22.22 0.82 -6.68
CA GLU A 20 -21.96 0.81 -8.11
C GLU A 20 -20.78 -0.14 -8.45
N PRO A 21 -20.98 -1.10 -9.37
CA PRO A 21 -19.95 -2.08 -9.70
C PRO A 21 -18.76 -1.45 -10.40
N LEU A 22 -17.60 -2.06 -10.22
CA LEU A 22 -16.40 -1.72 -10.99
C LEU A 22 -16.47 -2.42 -12.35
N VAL A 23 -16.37 -1.66 -13.44
CA VAL A 23 -16.43 -2.19 -14.81
C VAL A 23 -15.20 -3.08 -15.07
N ALA A 24 -15.41 -4.30 -15.57
CA ALA A 24 -14.33 -5.27 -15.74
C ALA A 24 -13.19 -4.75 -16.64
N GLU A 25 -13.51 -4.03 -17.71
CA GLU A 25 -12.52 -3.39 -18.59
C GLU A 25 -11.70 -2.30 -17.89
N ASP A 26 -12.33 -1.53 -17.00
CA ASP A 26 -11.62 -0.55 -16.17
C ASP A 26 -10.68 -1.26 -15.20
N LEU A 27 -11.08 -2.40 -14.61
CA LEU A 27 -10.21 -3.18 -13.72
C LEU A 27 -8.93 -3.62 -14.44
N GLU A 28 -9.10 -4.17 -15.65
CA GLU A 28 -7.97 -4.62 -16.47
C GLU A 28 -7.07 -3.44 -16.85
N THR A 29 -7.65 -2.29 -17.18
CA THR A 29 -6.91 -1.06 -17.48
C THR A 29 -6.12 -0.58 -16.27
N ILE A 30 -6.73 -0.58 -15.08
CA ILE A 30 -6.12 -0.22 -13.81
C ILE A 30 -4.93 -1.15 -13.50
N ILE A 31 -5.12 -2.46 -13.64
CA ILE A 31 -4.07 -3.46 -13.41
C ILE A 31 -2.95 -3.33 -14.45
N ALA A 32 -3.27 -3.08 -15.72
CA ALA A 32 -2.29 -2.87 -16.77
C ALA A 32 -1.41 -1.64 -16.51
N ALA A 33 -2.01 -0.52 -16.07
CA ALA A 33 -1.28 0.68 -15.67
C ALA A 33 -0.37 0.44 -14.46
N GLY A 34 -0.87 -0.30 -13.46
CA GLY A 34 -0.06 -0.77 -12.32
C GLY A 34 1.16 -1.57 -12.78
N ARG A 35 0.97 -2.52 -13.70
CA ARG A 35 2.03 -3.37 -14.24
C ARG A 35 3.06 -2.63 -15.10
N ALA A 36 2.71 -1.46 -15.62
CA ALA A 36 3.61 -0.62 -16.42
C ALA A 36 4.63 0.18 -15.57
N ALA A 37 4.58 0.07 -14.24
CA ALA A 37 5.55 0.71 -13.36
C ALA A 37 6.99 0.21 -13.61
N SER A 38 7.98 1.07 -13.34
CA SER A 38 9.39 0.67 -13.28
C SER A 38 9.59 -0.46 -12.26
N SER A 39 10.52 -1.36 -12.54
CA SER A 39 10.89 -2.45 -11.63
C SER A 39 12.38 -2.75 -11.70
N TRP A 40 12.95 -3.19 -10.58
CA TRP A 40 14.38 -3.47 -10.48
C TRP A 40 14.81 -4.52 -11.50
N LYS A 41 15.76 -4.15 -12.39
CA LYS A 41 16.28 -5.02 -13.47
C LYS A 41 15.19 -5.67 -14.34
N ASN A 42 13.98 -5.11 -14.37
CA ASN A 42 12.80 -5.72 -15.00
C ASN A 42 12.41 -7.11 -14.44
N PHE A 43 12.86 -7.46 -13.22
CA PHE A 43 12.50 -8.71 -12.57
C PHE A 43 11.03 -8.76 -12.14
N GLN A 44 10.42 -7.58 -11.95
CA GLN A 44 9.01 -7.43 -11.57
C GLN A 44 8.72 -8.24 -10.31
N SER A 45 9.45 -8.00 -9.20
CA SER A 45 9.43 -8.81 -7.97
C SER A 45 8.20 -8.57 -7.09
N TYR A 46 7.01 -8.60 -7.70
CA TYR A 46 5.73 -8.42 -7.05
C TYR A 46 4.64 -9.28 -7.70
N SER A 47 3.55 -9.51 -6.98
CA SER A 47 2.33 -10.12 -7.51
C SER A 47 1.10 -9.35 -7.02
N ILE A 48 0.00 -9.43 -7.78
CA ILE A 48 -1.28 -8.81 -7.43
C ILE A 48 -2.34 -9.90 -7.36
N VAL A 49 -2.97 -10.07 -6.20
CA VAL A 49 -4.14 -10.95 -6.04
C VAL A 49 -5.40 -10.10 -6.10
N VAL A 50 -6.26 -10.37 -7.08
CA VAL A 50 -7.54 -9.67 -7.27
C VAL A 50 -8.63 -10.38 -6.47
N VAL A 51 -9.34 -9.64 -5.62
CA VAL A 51 -10.38 -10.17 -4.73
C VAL A 51 -11.69 -9.42 -4.97
N GLN A 52 -12.72 -10.14 -5.44
CA GLN A 52 -14.04 -9.55 -5.73
C GLN A 52 -15.20 -10.30 -5.06
N THR A 53 -15.02 -11.57 -4.69
CA THR A 53 -16.12 -12.34 -4.11
C THR A 53 -16.42 -11.88 -2.68
N GLU A 54 -17.71 -11.76 -2.36
CA GLU A 54 -18.16 -11.34 -1.02
C GLU A 54 -17.59 -12.24 0.08
N ALA A 55 -17.56 -13.56 -0.14
CA ALA A 55 -16.97 -14.50 0.81
C ALA A 55 -15.49 -14.20 1.10
N LYS A 56 -14.71 -13.81 0.09
CA LYS A 56 -13.29 -13.53 0.26
C LYS A 56 -13.03 -12.15 0.86
N LYS A 57 -13.85 -11.16 0.51
CA LYS A 57 -13.86 -9.84 1.17
C LYS A 57 -14.23 -9.98 2.66
N GLN A 58 -15.24 -10.79 2.99
CA GLN A 58 -15.62 -11.06 4.37
C GLN A 58 -14.48 -11.73 5.15
N ALA A 59 -13.87 -12.78 4.61
CA ALA A 59 -12.74 -13.44 5.26
C ALA A 59 -11.54 -12.50 5.50
N LEU A 60 -11.27 -11.59 4.56
CA LEU A 60 -10.25 -10.55 4.74
C LEU A 60 -10.66 -9.53 5.82
N TYR A 61 -11.92 -9.12 5.86
CA TYR A 61 -12.45 -8.22 6.89
C TYR A 61 -12.37 -8.82 8.29
N ASP A 62 -12.66 -10.10 8.44
CA ASP A 62 -12.60 -10.80 9.73
C ASP A 62 -11.17 -10.77 10.32
N LEU A 63 -10.15 -10.77 9.45
CA LEU A 63 -8.75 -10.60 9.86
C LEU A 63 -8.40 -9.13 10.11
N VAL A 64 -8.91 -8.22 9.25
CA VAL A 64 -8.57 -6.78 9.24
C VAL A 64 -9.86 -5.97 9.13
N PRO A 65 -10.52 -5.61 10.25
CA PRO A 65 -11.89 -5.09 10.25
C PRO A 65 -11.95 -3.61 9.82
N GLN A 66 -11.75 -3.37 8.53
CA GLN A 66 -11.82 -2.06 7.89
C GLN A 66 -13.05 -2.00 6.99
N PRO A 67 -14.03 -1.09 7.21
CA PRO A 67 -15.28 -1.09 6.43
C PRO A 67 -15.08 -0.94 4.92
N ALA A 68 -13.98 -0.30 4.50
CA ALA A 68 -13.58 -0.18 3.10
C ALA A 68 -13.39 -1.54 2.41
N ILE A 69 -12.98 -2.58 3.14
CA ILE A 69 -12.80 -3.94 2.61
C ILE A 69 -14.14 -4.54 2.18
N LEU A 70 -15.18 -4.41 2.99
CA LEU A 70 -16.51 -4.96 2.63
C LEU A 70 -17.15 -4.17 1.49
N GLN A 71 -17.05 -2.84 1.53
CA GLN A 71 -17.69 -1.94 0.57
C GLN A 71 -16.99 -1.91 -0.79
N ALA A 72 -15.72 -2.28 -0.88
CA ALA A 72 -14.98 -2.26 -2.13
C ALA A 72 -15.57 -3.23 -3.16
N GLN A 73 -15.53 -2.80 -4.42
CA GLN A 73 -15.93 -3.61 -5.57
C GLN A 73 -14.80 -4.53 -6.05
N ALA A 74 -13.55 -4.14 -5.78
CA ALA A 74 -12.38 -4.97 -5.92
C ALA A 74 -11.36 -4.63 -4.84
N ILE A 75 -10.64 -5.63 -4.36
CA ILE A 75 -9.46 -5.46 -3.52
C ILE A 75 -8.26 -6.06 -4.25
N LEU A 76 -7.19 -5.29 -4.35
CA LEU A 76 -5.95 -5.70 -4.96
C LEU A 76 -4.90 -5.91 -3.86
N VAL A 77 -4.54 -7.15 -3.57
CA VAL A 77 -3.51 -7.48 -2.58
C VAL A 77 -2.15 -7.52 -3.26
N PHE A 78 -1.26 -6.62 -2.87
CA PHE A 78 0.10 -6.53 -3.39
C PHE A 78 1.05 -7.36 -2.53
N VAL A 79 1.80 -8.22 -3.20
CA VAL A 79 2.64 -9.25 -2.62
C VAL A 79 4.06 -9.01 -3.09
N GLY A 80 5.04 -9.01 -2.17
CA GLY A 80 6.44 -9.12 -2.55
C GLY A 80 6.70 -10.54 -3.02
N ASP A 81 7.22 -10.71 -4.24
CA ASP A 81 7.26 -12.01 -4.91
C ASP A 81 8.65 -12.31 -5.49
N HIS A 82 9.34 -13.22 -4.82
CA HIS A 82 10.58 -13.85 -5.28
C HIS A 82 10.36 -15.32 -5.68
N ASN A 83 9.12 -15.81 -5.61
CA ASN A 83 8.78 -17.17 -6.04
C ASN A 83 9.06 -17.35 -7.53
N ARG A 84 8.69 -16.37 -8.36
CA ARG A 84 9.03 -16.41 -9.80
C ARG A 84 10.53 -16.44 -10.04
N ALA A 85 11.32 -15.70 -9.26
CA ALA A 85 12.78 -15.73 -9.36
C ALA A 85 13.35 -17.10 -8.97
N SER A 86 12.76 -17.77 -7.97
CA SER A 86 13.15 -19.14 -7.60
C SER A 86 12.98 -20.14 -8.74
N LYS A 87 11.97 -19.93 -9.60
CA LYS A 87 11.74 -20.76 -10.79
C LYS A 87 12.77 -20.55 -11.89
N ALA A 88 13.33 -19.35 -11.99
CA ALA A 88 14.47 -19.11 -12.87
C ALA A 88 15.71 -19.89 -12.38
N ALA A 89 16.00 -19.88 -11.08
CA ALA A 89 17.09 -20.68 -10.52
C ALA A 89 16.88 -22.18 -10.74
N GLU A 90 15.67 -22.68 -10.51
CA GLU A 90 15.26 -24.07 -10.77
C GLU A 90 15.49 -24.48 -12.25
N LEU A 91 15.07 -23.62 -13.19
CA LEU A 91 15.26 -23.84 -14.62
C LEU A 91 16.74 -24.00 -15.02
N HIS A 92 17.63 -23.33 -14.30
CA HIS A 92 19.07 -23.36 -14.54
C HIS A 92 19.83 -24.30 -13.58
N GLY A 93 19.12 -25.14 -12.82
CA GLY A 93 19.73 -26.10 -11.89
C GLY A 93 20.63 -25.43 -10.85
N SER A 94 20.30 -24.20 -10.46
CA SER A 94 21.10 -23.37 -9.56
C SER A 94 20.41 -23.21 -8.20
N ASP A 95 21.21 -22.97 -7.17
CA ASP A 95 20.71 -22.62 -5.84
C ASP A 95 19.99 -21.27 -5.87
N PHE A 96 19.01 -21.10 -4.96
CA PHE A 96 18.25 -19.86 -4.82
C PHE A 96 18.23 -19.39 -3.38
N ASP A 97 18.67 -18.15 -3.17
CA ASP A 97 18.61 -17.47 -1.89
C ASP A 97 18.01 -16.07 -2.06
N ALA A 98 16.81 -15.88 -1.51
CA ALA A 98 16.09 -14.61 -1.52
C ALA A 98 16.19 -13.87 -0.18
N LYS A 99 17.00 -14.35 0.77
CA LYS A 99 17.02 -13.79 2.11
C LYS A 99 17.61 -12.39 2.17
N GLY A 100 17.21 -11.69 3.22
CA GLY A 100 17.86 -10.47 3.67
C GLY A 100 17.22 -9.18 3.17
N PRO A 101 17.64 -8.05 3.75
CA PRO A 101 16.98 -6.76 3.57
C PRO A 101 16.99 -6.26 2.12
N GLU A 102 18.02 -6.57 1.34
CA GLU A 102 18.12 -6.12 -0.06
C GLU A 102 16.96 -6.63 -0.92
N ASN A 103 16.70 -7.94 -0.89
CA ASN A 103 15.62 -8.55 -1.66
C ASN A 103 14.23 -8.10 -1.16
N LEU A 104 14.10 -7.85 0.14
CA LEU A 104 12.88 -7.29 0.72
C LEU A 104 12.65 -5.84 0.25
N LEU A 105 13.69 -5.01 0.20
CA LEU A 105 13.60 -3.65 -0.33
C LEU A 105 13.21 -3.67 -1.81
N ILE A 106 13.87 -4.50 -2.63
CA ILE A 106 13.57 -4.64 -4.07
C ILE A 106 12.09 -4.97 -4.29
N SER A 107 11.59 -6.05 -3.69
CA SER A 107 10.21 -6.49 -3.88
C SER A 107 9.18 -5.52 -3.27
N SER A 108 9.51 -4.88 -2.14
CA SER A 108 8.63 -3.88 -1.52
C SER A 108 8.51 -2.61 -2.35
N VAL A 109 9.62 -2.13 -2.93
CA VAL A 109 9.64 -0.95 -3.80
C VAL A 109 8.89 -1.24 -5.08
N ASP A 110 9.18 -2.35 -5.76
CA ASP A 110 8.49 -2.76 -7.00
C ASP A 110 6.96 -2.82 -6.79
N ALA A 111 6.51 -3.48 -5.73
CA ALA A 111 5.09 -3.55 -5.40
C ALA A 111 4.47 -2.19 -5.09
N SER A 112 5.21 -1.30 -4.40
CA SER A 112 4.73 0.05 -4.05
C SER A 112 4.59 0.94 -5.28
N LEU A 113 5.51 0.86 -6.24
CA LEU A 113 5.42 1.58 -7.51
C LEU A 113 4.22 1.09 -8.33
N ALA A 114 4.05 -0.23 -8.43
CA ALA A 114 2.90 -0.84 -9.09
C ALA A 114 1.58 -0.42 -8.41
N GLY A 115 1.54 -0.42 -7.08
CA GLY A 115 0.38 0.02 -6.30
C GLY A 115 0.04 1.49 -6.52
N GLN A 116 1.02 2.38 -6.56
CA GLN A 116 0.79 3.80 -6.79
C GLN A 116 0.26 4.08 -8.20
N ASN A 117 0.84 3.45 -9.22
CA ASN A 117 0.31 3.54 -10.59
C ASN A 117 -1.12 3.00 -10.70
N THR A 118 -1.40 1.88 -10.02
CA THR A 118 -2.75 1.29 -9.94
C THR A 118 -3.75 2.29 -9.38
N LEU A 119 -3.41 2.96 -8.27
CA LEU A 119 -4.32 3.93 -7.65
C LEU A 119 -4.53 5.16 -8.52
N LEU A 120 -3.49 5.70 -9.14
CA LEU A 120 -3.61 6.84 -10.06
C LEU A 120 -4.47 6.50 -11.28
N ALA A 121 -4.31 5.31 -11.84
CA ALA A 121 -5.17 4.85 -12.94
C ALA A 121 -6.63 4.75 -12.50
N ALA A 122 -6.90 4.18 -11.32
CA ALA A 122 -8.24 4.10 -10.77
C ALA A 122 -8.86 5.50 -10.57
N GLU A 123 -8.10 6.44 -10.00
CA GLU A 123 -8.53 7.82 -9.79
C GLU A 123 -8.82 8.55 -11.12
N SER A 124 -8.01 8.31 -12.16
CA SER A 124 -8.22 8.90 -13.49
C SER A 124 -9.52 8.42 -14.16
N LEU A 125 -10.02 7.24 -13.79
CA LEU A 125 -11.29 6.68 -14.28
C LEU A 125 -12.48 7.01 -13.35
N GLY A 126 -12.27 7.88 -12.36
CA GLY A 126 -13.30 8.32 -11.42
C GLY A 126 -13.62 7.29 -10.33
N TYR A 127 -12.74 6.31 -10.10
CA TYR A 127 -12.79 5.48 -8.89
C TYR A 127 -12.01 6.14 -7.76
N GLY A 128 -12.17 5.64 -6.54
CA GLY A 128 -11.32 5.99 -5.41
C GLY A 128 -10.72 4.74 -4.81
N GLY A 129 -9.66 4.93 -4.00
CA GLY A 129 -9.07 3.83 -3.27
C GLY A 129 -8.36 4.23 -2.00
N VAL A 130 -7.99 3.20 -1.24
CA VAL A 130 -7.19 3.34 -0.02
C VAL A 130 -6.24 2.16 0.13
N PHE A 131 -4.98 2.47 0.41
CA PHE A 131 -3.98 1.49 0.84
C PHE A 131 -4.27 1.05 2.27
N ILE A 132 -4.24 -0.26 2.50
CA ILE A 132 -4.44 -0.89 3.80
C ILE A 132 -3.19 -1.72 4.12
N GLY A 133 -2.25 -1.11 4.86
CA GLY A 133 -1.04 -1.79 5.33
C GLY A 133 -1.26 -2.68 6.55
N LEU A 134 -2.39 -2.54 7.26
CA LEU A 134 -2.70 -3.34 8.45
C LEU A 134 -2.77 -4.85 8.19
N ILE A 135 -2.89 -5.28 6.93
CA ILE A 135 -2.81 -6.71 6.58
C ILE A 135 -1.51 -7.37 7.06
N ARG A 136 -0.42 -6.60 7.24
CA ARG A 136 0.85 -7.12 7.75
C ARG A 136 0.77 -7.57 9.21
N HIS A 137 -0.14 -7.02 10.01
CA HIS A 137 -0.37 -7.47 11.40
C HIS A 137 -1.05 -8.85 11.46
N LYS A 138 -1.50 -9.37 10.31
CA LYS A 138 -2.08 -10.70 10.13
C LYS A 138 -1.38 -11.45 9.00
N ALA A 139 -0.11 -11.14 8.72
CA ALA A 139 0.56 -11.60 7.51
C ALA A 139 0.54 -13.13 7.33
N LEU A 140 0.68 -13.91 8.41
CA LEU A 140 0.57 -15.38 8.36
C LEU A 140 -0.83 -15.84 7.90
N ALA A 141 -1.89 -15.30 8.51
CA ALA A 141 -3.27 -15.64 8.16
C ALA A 141 -3.67 -15.11 6.77
N ILE A 142 -3.13 -13.96 6.37
CA ILE A 142 -3.31 -13.40 5.02
C ILE A 142 -2.61 -14.28 3.98
N ALA A 143 -1.40 -14.75 4.28
CA ALA A 143 -0.67 -15.67 3.41
C ALA A 143 -1.43 -16.98 3.24
N GLU A 144 -1.96 -17.54 4.31
CA GLU A 144 -2.83 -18.73 4.25
C GLU A 144 -4.11 -18.45 3.45
N LEU A 145 -4.79 -17.33 3.74
CA LEU A 145 -6.02 -16.95 3.06
C LEU A 145 -5.81 -16.89 1.53
N PHE A 146 -4.70 -16.36 1.05
CA PHE A 146 -4.43 -16.22 -0.38
C PHE A 146 -3.50 -17.29 -0.96
N ASN A 147 -3.22 -18.36 -0.20
CA ASN A 147 -2.34 -19.47 -0.61
C ASN A 147 -0.96 -18.98 -1.10
N LEU A 148 -0.39 -17.99 -0.40
CA LEU A 148 0.89 -17.41 -0.75
C LEU A 148 2.02 -18.44 -0.51
N PRO A 149 2.80 -18.83 -1.54
CA PRO A 149 3.83 -19.85 -1.42
C PRO A 149 5.12 -19.30 -0.78
N ASP A 150 6.12 -20.18 -0.63
CA ASP A 150 7.49 -19.77 -0.28
C ASP A 150 7.98 -18.61 -1.15
N TYR A 151 8.84 -17.77 -0.55
CA TYR A 151 9.41 -16.58 -1.18
C TYR A 151 8.41 -15.47 -1.52
N THR A 152 7.24 -15.49 -0.89
CA THR A 152 6.23 -14.42 -1.03
C THR A 152 5.78 -13.86 0.31
N TYR A 153 5.30 -12.62 0.35
CA TYR A 153 4.73 -12.03 1.56
C TYR A 153 3.79 -10.86 1.24
N PRO A 154 2.71 -10.65 2.02
CA PRO A 154 1.79 -9.54 1.78
C PRO A 154 2.41 -8.21 2.22
N ILE A 155 2.30 -7.17 1.38
CA ILE A 155 2.83 -5.83 1.67
C ILE A 155 1.71 -4.88 2.09
N PHE A 156 0.69 -4.75 1.24
CA PHE A 156 -0.53 -3.97 1.47
C PHE A 156 -1.63 -4.47 0.54
N CYS A 157 -2.87 -4.05 0.76
CA CYS A 157 -3.91 -4.14 -0.26
C CYS A 157 -4.49 -2.76 -0.58
N ILE A 158 -5.09 -2.63 -1.76
CA ILE A 158 -5.84 -1.46 -2.18
C ILE A 158 -7.29 -1.86 -2.31
N ALA A 159 -8.15 -1.25 -1.49
CA ALA A 159 -9.60 -1.35 -1.65
C ALA A 159 -10.06 -0.30 -2.68
N LEU A 160 -10.79 -0.73 -3.72
CA LEU A 160 -11.23 0.10 -4.84
C LEU A 160 -12.76 0.13 -4.96
N GLY A 161 -13.29 1.29 -5.33
CA GLY A 161 -14.71 1.46 -5.64
C GLY A 161 -15.04 2.90 -5.99
N ARG A 162 -16.27 3.14 -6.43
CA ARG A 162 -16.81 4.48 -6.66
C ARG A 162 -16.94 5.23 -5.32
N PRO A 163 -16.41 6.46 -5.16
CA PRO A 163 -16.46 7.16 -3.89
C PRO A 163 -17.89 7.48 -3.44
N ALA A 164 -18.24 7.09 -2.21
CA ALA A 164 -19.50 7.54 -1.56
C ALA A 164 -19.32 8.83 -0.75
N GLN A 165 -18.07 9.30 -0.61
CA GLN A 165 -17.72 10.52 0.09
C GLN A 165 -16.44 11.10 -0.52
N HIS A 166 -16.35 12.42 -0.53
CA HIS A 166 -15.14 13.15 -0.90
C HIS A 166 -14.62 13.86 0.33
N HIS A 167 -13.35 13.63 0.65
CA HIS A 167 -12.65 14.37 1.69
C HIS A 167 -11.76 15.42 1.04
N PRO A 168 -11.56 16.58 1.69
CA PRO A 168 -10.53 17.51 1.24
C PRO A 168 -9.16 16.81 1.25
N VAL A 169 -8.27 17.29 0.37
CA VAL A 169 -6.87 16.84 0.34
C VAL A 169 -6.26 17.10 1.73
N LYS A 170 -5.71 16.05 2.34
CA LYS A 170 -4.99 16.20 3.60
C LYS A 170 -3.75 17.07 3.36
N PRO A 171 -3.42 18.02 4.23
CA PRO A 171 -2.14 18.73 4.17
C PRO A 171 -0.95 17.74 4.19
N ARG A 172 0.20 18.22 3.73
CA ARG A 172 1.50 17.54 3.85
C ARG A 172 2.45 18.46 4.62
N LEU A 173 3.54 17.89 5.13
CA LEU A 173 4.65 18.69 5.67
C LEU A 173 5.07 19.73 4.64
N ALA A 174 5.63 20.85 5.12
CA ALA A 174 6.24 21.84 4.26
C ALA A 174 7.28 21.19 3.34
N LYS A 175 7.40 21.68 2.11
CA LYS A 175 8.29 21.10 1.10
C LYS A 175 9.73 21.02 1.63
N GLU A 176 10.16 22.04 2.34
CA GLU A 176 11.49 22.23 2.90
C GLU A 176 11.82 21.23 4.02
N ALA A 177 10.80 20.55 4.59
CA ALA A 177 10.98 19.51 5.59
C ALA A 177 11.15 18.09 4.98
N ILE A 178 10.96 17.94 3.66
CA ILE A 178 11.04 16.65 2.96
C ILE A 178 12.03 16.70 1.78
N VAL A 179 12.15 17.84 1.10
CA VAL A 179 12.98 18.01 -0.09
C VAL A 179 14.23 18.80 0.27
N PHE A 180 15.38 18.13 0.24
CA PHE A 180 16.68 18.73 0.51
C PHE A 180 17.51 18.80 -0.77
N HIS A 181 18.33 19.84 -0.88
CA HIS A 181 19.19 20.08 -2.03
C HIS A 181 20.60 19.61 -1.70
N GLU A 182 21.15 18.75 -2.54
CA GLU A 182 22.50 18.16 -2.46
C GLU A 182 22.73 17.24 -1.24
N GLU A 183 22.41 17.70 -0.03
CA GLU A 183 22.71 17.02 1.24
C GLU A 183 21.46 16.93 2.13
N TYR A 184 21.45 15.95 3.03
CA TYR A 184 20.38 15.80 4.01
C TYR A 184 20.44 16.91 5.06
N VAL A 185 19.30 17.51 5.39
CA VAL A 185 19.19 18.52 6.45
C VAL A 185 18.49 17.90 7.65
N GLU A 186 19.22 17.75 8.75
CA GLU A 186 18.64 17.31 10.03
C GLU A 186 17.58 18.33 10.49
N GLN A 187 16.37 17.83 10.76
CA GLN A 187 15.22 18.66 11.11
C GLN A 187 15.15 18.86 12.62
N GLY A 188 14.86 20.09 13.04
CA GLY A 188 14.53 20.43 14.42
C GLY A 188 13.07 20.15 14.77
N VAL A 189 12.72 20.38 16.03
CA VAL A 189 11.35 20.22 16.54
C VAL A 189 10.36 21.20 15.91
N GLU A 190 10.85 22.34 15.40
CA GLU A 190 10.06 23.42 14.81
C GLU A 190 9.31 22.95 13.55
N ALA A 191 9.87 21.99 12.80
CA ALA A 191 9.20 21.37 11.66
C ALA A 191 7.94 20.60 12.10
N ILE A 192 7.99 20.00 13.30
CA ILE A 192 6.89 19.24 13.89
C ILE A 192 5.85 20.19 14.46
N GLU A 193 6.27 21.19 15.25
CA GLU A 193 5.39 22.20 15.84
C GLU A 193 4.59 22.96 14.77
N SER A 194 5.25 23.37 13.69
CA SER A 194 4.60 24.06 12.57
C SER A 194 3.54 23.19 11.91
N TYR A 195 3.82 21.89 11.74
CA TYR A 195 2.88 20.98 11.09
C TYR A 195 1.74 20.52 11.99
N ASP A 196 1.95 20.46 13.30
CA ASP A 196 0.89 20.22 14.28
C ASP A 196 -0.18 21.30 14.21
N LEU A 197 0.20 22.57 14.06
CA LEU A 197 -0.74 23.68 13.86
C LEU A 197 -1.58 23.48 12.59
N VAL A 198 -0.93 23.20 11.46
CA VAL A 198 -1.60 22.95 10.17
C VAL A 198 -2.57 21.77 10.26
N GLN A 199 -2.16 20.68 10.89
CA GLN A 199 -3.01 19.49 11.05
C GLN A 199 -4.17 19.73 12.01
N THR A 200 -3.95 20.47 13.10
CA THR A 200 -5.00 20.83 14.07
C THR A 200 -6.07 21.70 13.42
N GLU A 201 -5.66 22.72 12.65
CA GLU A 201 -6.58 23.56 11.87
C GLU A 201 -7.37 22.74 10.85
N TYR A 202 -6.68 21.90 10.08
CA TYR A 202 -7.32 21.05 9.08
C TYR A 202 -8.31 20.04 9.71
N ALA A 203 -7.92 19.38 10.80
CA ALA A 203 -8.75 18.37 11.44
C ALA A 203 -9.98 19.00 12.11
N GLY A 204 -9.80 20.17 12.72
CA GLY A 204 -10.80 20.79 13.58
C GLY A 204 -11.23 19.82 14.70
N ALA A 205 -12.52 19.84 15.05
CA ALA A 205 -13.06 18.98 16.11
C ALA A 205 -13.02 17.46 15.82
N ARG A 206 -12.60 17.03 14.62
CA ARG A 206 -12.56 15.60 14.24
C ARG A 206 -11.38 14.85 14.85
N GLN A 207 -10.33 15.56 15.25
CA GLN A 207 -9.15 14.97 15.88
C GLN A 207 -8.71 15.88 17.01
N THR A 208 -8.64 15.34 18.23
CA THR A 208 -8.21 16.08 19.42
C THR A 208 -6.71 15.99 19.65
N GLU A 209 -6.08 14.91 19.19
CA GLU A 209 -4.63 14.70 19.28
C GLU A 209 -3.92 15.44 18.14
N THR A 210 -2.74 15.99 18.42
CA THR A 210 -1.87 16.58 17.40
C THR A 210 -1.31 15.51 16.46
N TRP A 211 -0.66 15.92 15.37
CA TRP A 211 -0.03 14.97 14.48
C TRP A 211 1.16 14.27 15.15
N SER A 212 1.96 15.01 15.93
CA SER A 212 3.09 14.48 16.69
C SER A 212 2.68 13.54 17.83
N GLU A 213 1.58 13.80 18.54
CA GLU A 213 1.06 12.89 19.57
C GLU A 213 0.70 11.52 18.97
N ARG A 214 0.10 11.51 17.78
CA ARG A 214 -0.18 10.26 17.05
C ARG A 214 1.09 9.56 16.57
N MET A 215 2.14 10.30 16.22
CA MET A 215 3.44 9.71 15.91
C MET A 215 4.03 9.02 17.14
N VAL A 216 4.01 9.67 18.30
CA VAL A 216 4.46 9.06 19.57
C VAL A 216 3.67 7.80 19.87
N ALA A 217 2.34 7.84 19.72
CA ALA A 217 1.48 6.68 19.93
C ALA A 217 1.79 5.52 18.96
N GLN A 218 2.20 5.80 17.72
CA GLN A 218 2.55 4.81 16.71
C GLN A 218 3.96 4.23 16.89
N PHE A 219 4.97 5.09 17.08
CA PHE A 219 6.38 4.68 17.17
C PHE A 219 6.81 4.27 18.58
N GLY A 220 5.97 4.52 19.60
CA GLY A 220 6.13 3.97 20.95
C GLY A 220 5.63 2.53 21.10
N GLN A 221 5.00 1.95 20.07
CA GLN A 221 4.53 0.55 20.11
C GLN A 221 5.68 -0.43 19.92
N ALA A 222 5.56 -1.61 20.52
CA ALA A 222 6.44 -2.73 20.19
C ALA A 222 6.27 -3.16 18.72
N GLU A 223 7.32 -3.73 18.15
CA GLU A 223 7.28 -4.28 16.79
C GLU A 223 6.20 -5.35 16.66
N GLN A 224 5.48 -5.34 15.53
CA GLN A 224 4.46 -6.35 15.20
C GLN A 224 5.15 -7.64 14.72
N PRO A 225 5.10 -8.75 15.47
CA PRO A 225 5.95 -9.91 15.22
C PRO A 225 5.59 -10.66 13.92
N GLU A 226 4.34 -10.56 13.46
CA GLU A 226 3.79 -11.32 12.33
C GLU A 226 4.53 -11.06 11.03
N THR A 227 5.06 -9.83 10.84
CA THR A 227 5.86 -9.51 9.65
C THR A 227 7.15 -10.32 9.66
N LYS A 228 7.88 -10.33 10.78
CA LYS A 228 9.08 -11.15 10.91
C LYS A 228 8.76 -12.64 10.75
N SER A 229 7.70 -13.12 11.40
CA SER A 229 7.32 -14.54 11.34
C SER A 229 6.96 -15.02 9.93
N ILE A 230 6.25 -14.22 9.12
CA ILE A 230 5.95 -14.62 7.73
C ILE A 230 7.23 -14.65 6.89
N LEU A 231 8.15 -13.70 7.10
CA LEU A 231 9.37 -13.61 6.32
C LEU A 231 10.31 -14.79 6.62
N GLU A 232 10.45 -15.17 7.89
CA GLU A 232 11.20 -16.38 8.29
C GLU A 232 10.54 -17.65 7.74
N LYS A 233 9.21 -17.79 7.91
CA LYS A 233 8.44 -18.94 7.40
C LYS A 233 8.64 -19.11 5.89
N ASN A 234 8.61 -18.01 5.14
CA ASN A 234 8.68 -18.01 3.68
C ASN A 234 10.11 -17.85 3.14
N LYS A 235 11.14 -18.10 3.97
CA LYS A 235 12.56 -18.18 3.57
C LYS A 235 13.12 -16.85 3.02
N LEU A 236 12.65 -15.73 3.54
CA LEU A 236 13.08 -14.38 3.18
C LEU A 236 13.96 -13.72 4.25
N LEU A 237 14.08 -14.35 5.42
CA LEU A 237 15.03 -14.03 6.50
C LEU A 237 15.82 -15.28 6.92
#